data_AF-A0A6I2X1S0-F1
#
_entry.id   AF-A0A6I2X1S0-F1
#
_cell.length_a   1.000
_cell.length_b   1.000
_cell.length_c   1.000
_cell.angle_alpha   90.00
_cell.angle_beta   90.00
_cell.angle_gamma   90.00
#
_symmetry.space_group_name_H-M   'P 1'
#
loop_
_entity.id
_entity.type
_entity.pdbx_description
1 polymer ?
#
loop_
_entity_poly.entity_id
_entity_poly.type
_entity_poly.pdbx_seq_one_letter_code
_entity_poly.pdbx_strand_id
1 'polypeptide(L)'
;MRNPSDIPSRRPGLPKLRLSSRGRIAIAVGALVLIIALFSGRGVASFYVDSLWFRSVGRSDVFWGTFWVKVVLAAVGVIAFAVMSFTSLTIADRIAPEVRIAGPQDEVLDRVRRFVGARRKTLRLGLCA
;
A
#
# COMPACT_ATOMS: atom_id res chain seq x y z
N MET A 1 -29.72 -46.86 0.23
CA MET A 1 -29.53 -45.90 -0.88
C MET A 1 -28.29 -45.08 -0.58
N ARG A 2 -27.25 -45.11 -1.43
CA ARG A 2 -25.97 -44.43 -1.18
C ARG A 2 -26.09 -42.94 -1.54
N ASN A 3 -25.58 -42.07 -0.69
CA ASN A 3 -25.71 -40.62 -0.82
C ASN A 3 -24.80 -40.11 -1.96
N PRO A 4 -25.31 -39.34 -2.96
CA PRO A 4 -24.51 -38.82 -4.07
C PRO A 4 -23.41 -37.83 -3.66
N SER A 5 -23.35 -37.42 -2.39
CA SER A 5 -22.27 -36.57 -1.85
C SER A 5 -21.01 -37.33 -1.40
N ASP A 6 -21.04 -38.68 -1.41
CA ASP A 6 -19.89 -39.52 -1.06
C ASP A 6 -18.87 -39.69 -2.21
N ILE A 7 -19.08 -39.00 -3.35
CA ILE A 7 -18.17 -39.07 -4.49
C ILE A 7 -17.04 -38.07 -4.25
N PRO A 8 -15.80 -38.51 -3.98
CA PRO A 8 -14.68 -37.59 -3.88
C PRO A 8 -14.50 -36.89 -5.23
N SER A 9 -14.85 -35.61 -5.27
CA SER A 9 -14.59 -34.74 -6.41
C SER A 9 -13.09 -34.54 -6.54
N ARG A 10 -12.40 -35.46 -7.23
CA ARG A 10 -10.98 -35.38 -7.54
C ARG A 10 -10.78 -34.33 -8.64
N ARG A 11 -10.97 -33.04 -8.29
CA ARG A 11 -10.48 -31.95 -9.15
C ARG A 11 -8.96 -32.09 -9.18
N PRO A 12 -8.32 -32.25 -10.35
CA PRO A 12 -6.88 -32.10 -10.45
C PRO A 12 -6.59 -30.67 -10.01
N GLY A 13 -6.12 -30.50 -8.79
CA GLY A 13 -5.62 -29.22 -8.34
C GLY A 13 -4.45 -28.90 -9.24
N LEU A 14 -4.63 -27.96 -10.17
CA LEU A 14 -3.50 -27.36 -10.85
C LEU A 14 -2.50 -26.97 -9.76
N PRO A 15 -1.20 -27.28 -9.94
CA PRO A 15 -0.19 -26.95 -8.96
C PRO A 15 -0.27 -25.44 -8.73
N LYS A 16 -0.87 -25.04 -7.61
CA LYS A 16 -0.82 -23.67 -7.16
C LYS A 16 0.66 -23.45 -6.89
N LEU A 17 1.35 -22.81 -7.82
CA LEU A 17 2.71 -22.31 -7.61
C LEU A 17 2.63 -21.45 -6.36
N ARG A 18 2.98 -22.04 -5.22
CA ARG A 18 3.07 -21.35 -3.92
C ARG A 18 4.34 -20.52 -3.98
N LEU A 19 4.33 -19.50 -4.82
CA LEU A 19 5.30 -18.42 -4.76
C LEU A 19 5.17 -17.85 -3.35
N SER A 20 6.21 -18.09 -2.57
CA SER A 20 6.42 -17.51 -1.24
C SER A 20 6.04 -16.03 -1.32
N SER A 21 5.25 -15.54 -0.36
CA SER A 21 4.81 -14.14 -0.32
C SER A 21 5.97 -13.15 -0.48
N ARG A 22 7.17 -13.55 -0.04
CA ARG A 22 8.43 -12.84 -0.21
C ARG A 22 8.88 -12.70 -1.67
N GLY A 23 8.69 -13.73 -2.49
CA GLY A 23 9.00 -13.69 -3.92
C GLY A 23 8.06 -12.77 -4.69
N ARG A 24 6.77 -12.73 -4.33
CA ARG A 24 5.83 -11.76 -4.92
C ARG A 24 6.16 -10.32 -4.56
N ILE A 25 6.58 -10.07 -3.32
CA ILE A 25 7.05 -8.75 -2.88
C ILE A 25 8.33 -8.37 -3.62
N ALA A 26 9.29 -9.27 -3.77
CA ALA A 26 10.52 -9.01 -4.53
C ALA A 26 10.23 -8.71 -6.01
N ILE A 27 9.30 -9.44 -6.64
CA ILE A 27 8.87 -9.17 -8.01
C ILE A 27 8.13 -7.83 -8.12
N ALA A 28 7.25 -7.51 -7.16
CA ALA A 28 6.53 -6.24 -7.15
C ALA A 28 7.46 -5.04 -6.95
N VAL A 29 8.43 -5.15 -6.03
CA VAL A 29 9.46 -4.12 -5.81
C VAL A 29 10.36 -4.00 -7.03
N GLY A 30 10.80 -5.12 -7.62
CA GLY A 30 11.58 -5.12 -8.85
C GLY A 30 10.84 -4.47 -10.03
N ALA A 31 9.55 -4.78 -10.21
CA ALA A 31 8.71 -4.18 -11.23
C ALA A 31 8.51 -2.67 -10.99
N LEU A 32 8.32 -2.24 -9.74
CA LEU A 32 8.20 -0.83 -9.37
C LEU A 32 9.50 -0.07 -9.70
N VAL A 33 10.65 -0.60 -9.30
CA VAL A 33 11.97 -0.01 -9.61
C VAL A 33 12.19 0.06 -11.11
N LEU A 34 11.83 -0.98 -11.86
CA LEU A 34 11.93 -1.01 -13.31
C LEU A 34 11.04 0.05 -13.97
N ILE A 35 9.80 0.20 -13.52
CA ILE A 35 8.87 1.25 -14.01
C ILE A 35 9.45 2.63 -13.72
N ILE A 36 9.97 2.86 -12.51
CA ILE A 36 10.61 4.13 -12.14
C ILE A 36 11.83 4.41 -13.02
N ALA A 37 12.65 3.40 -13.31
CA ALA A 37 13.82 3.52 -14.16
C ALA A 37 13.46 3.82 -15.62
N LEU A 38 12.46 3.11 -16.18
CA LEU A 38 11.97 3.33 -17.54
C LEU A 38 11.33 4.72 -17.71
N PHE A 39 10.51 5.14 -16.75
CA PHE A 39 9.93 6.50 -16.75
C PHE A 39 11.01 7.57 -16.52
N SER A 40 12.04 7.26 -15.71
CA SER A 40 13.15 8.17 -15.47
C SER A 40 13.99 8.42 -16.72
N GLY A 41 14.23 7.44 -17.59
CA GLY A 41 15.08 7.65 -18.77
C GLY A 41 14.60 8.80 -19.67
N ARG A 42 13.29 8.92 -19.85
CA ARG A 42 12.69 10.02 -20.63
C ARG A 42 12.49 11.30 -19.80
N GLY A 43 12.08 11.17 -18.54
CA GLY A 43 11.87 12.30 -17.64
C GLY A 43 13.16 13.03 -17.27
N VAL A 44 14.24 12.30 -17.00
CA VAL A 44 15.55 12.83 -16.62
C VAL A 44 16.22 13.52 -17.80
N ALA A 45 16.10 12.99 -19.02
CA ALA A 45 16.62 13.66 -20.21
C ALA A 45 15.93 15.02 -20.45
N SER A 46 14.59 15.07 -20.36
CA SER A 46 13.85 16.34 -20.50
C SER A 46 14.19 17.32 -19.38
N PHE A 47 14.29 16.84 -18.14
CA PHE A 47 14.65 17.67 -16.98
C PHE A 47 16.05 18.26 -17.12
N TYR A 48 17.02 17.46 -17.58
CA TYR A 48 18.38 17.91 -17.79
C TYR A 48 18.47 18.99 -18.88
N VAL A 49 17.82 18.77 -20.02
CA VAL A 49 17.77 19.74 -21.13
C VAL A 49 17.10 21.04 -20.70
N ASP A 50 15.95 20.97 -20.03
CA ASP A 50 15.24 22.16 -19.52
C ASP A 50 16.13 22.91 -18.52
N SER A 51 16.78 22.21 -17.59
CA SER A 51 17.65 22.85 -16.60
C SER A 51 18.81 23.62 -17.23
N LEU A 52 19.39 23.10 -18.32
CA LEU A 52 20.48 23.75 -19.03
C LEU A 52 19.97 24.96 -19.81
N TRP A 53 18.79 24.84 -20.43
CA TRP A 53 18.14 25.90 -21.19
C TRP A 53 17.72 27.07 -20.30
N PHE A 54 17.07 26.81 -19.16
CA PHE A 54 16.70 27.88 -18.23
C PHE A 54 17.91 28.60 -17.66
N ARG A 55 19.05 27.90 -17.51
CA ARG A 55 20.32 28.51 -17.13
C ARG A 55 20.90 29.39 -18.24
N SER A 56 20.81 28.99 -19.51
CA SER A 56 21.31 29.80 -20.63
C SER A 56 20.49 31.06 -20.87
N VAL A 57 19.19 31.03 -20.57
CA VAL A 57 18.28 32.20 -20.66
C VAL A 57 18.30 33.05 -19.38
N GLY A 58 19.08 32.66 -18.35
CA GLY A 58 19.19 33.39 -17.09
C GLY A 58 17.89 33.38 -16.24
N ARG A 59 17.00 32.40 -16.47
CA ARG A 59 15.69 32.28 -15.83
C ARG A 59 15.56 31.01 -14.99
N SER A 60 16.61 30.67 -14.25
CA SER A 60 16.63 29.52 -13.33
C SER A 60 15.51 29.57 -12.27
N ASP A 61 15.06 30.76 -11.90
CA ASP A 61 14.02 30.95 -10.88
C ASP A 61 12.66 30.36 -11.30
N VAL A 62 12.31 30.42 -12.59
CA VAL A 62 11.03 29.89 -13.10
C VAL A 62 11.01 28.36 -13.06
N PHE A 63 12.15 27.75 -13.41
CA PHE A 63 12.32 26.30 -13.35
C PHE A 63 12.15 25.79 -11.92
N TRP A 64 12.87 26.39 -10.96
CA TRP A 64 12.78 26.03 -9.55
C TRP A 64 11.40 26.37 -8.96
N GLY A 65 10.80 27.49 -9.34
CA GLY A 65 9.46 27.87 -8.91
C GLY A 65 8.41 26.85 -9.36
N THR A 66 8.43 26.48 -10.65
CA THR A 66 7.50 25.48 -11.20
C THR A 66 7.70 24.10 -10.56
N PHE A 67 8.94 23.72 -10.30
CA PHE A 67 9.27 22.47 -9.61
C PHE A 67 8.69 22.46 -8.19
N TRP A 68 8.98 23.51 -7.41
CA TRP A 68 8.49 23.62 -6.03
C TRP A 68 6.97 23.67 -5.94
N VAL A 69 6.29 24.38 -6.85
CA VAL A 69 4.82 24.41 -6.88
C VAL A 69 4.24 23.01 -7.06
N LYS A 70 4.78 22.21 -7.99
CA LYS A 70 4.32 20.84 -8.21
C LYS A 70 4.57 19.96 -6.97
N VAL A 71 5.75 20.09 -6.35
CA VAL A 71 6.11 19.34 -5.14
C VAL A 71 5.21 19.72 -3.96
N VAL A 72 5.01 21.00 -3.71
CA VAL A 72 4.15 21.50 -2.64
C VAL A 72 2.71 21.05 -2.87
N LEU A 73 2.19 21.15 -4.08
CA LEU A 73 0.82 20.71 -4.40
C LEU A 73 0.64 19.20 -4.13
N ALA A 74 1.60 18.38 -4.54
CA ALA A 74 1.60 16.96 -4.23
C ALA A 74 1.69 16.69 -2.72
N ALA A 75 2.58 17.39 -2.02
CA ALA A 75 2.75 17.25 -0.57
C ALA A 75 1.47 17.64 0.18
N VAL A 76 0.83 18.76 -0.15
CA VAL A 76 -0.44 19.19 0.45
C VAL A 76 -1.52 18.14 0.22
N GLY A 77 -1.64 17.59 -0.98
CA GLY A 77 -2.61 16.53 -1.28
C GLY A 77 -2.39 15.28 -0.44
N VAL A 78 -1.14 14.81 -0.34
CA VAL A 78 -0.77 13.63 0.47
C VAL A 78 -1.03 13.87 1.96
N ILE A 79 -0.64 15.04 2.47
CA ILE A 79 -0.83 15.40 3.88
C ILE A 79 -2.33 15.48 4.18
N ALA A 80 -3.12 16.16 3.35
CA ALA A 80 -4.56 16.28 3.53
C ALA A 80 -5.23 14.89 3.55
N PHE A 81 -4.87 14.02 2.60
CA PHE A 81 -5.37 12.64 2.56
C PHE A 81 -4.96 11.83 3.80
N ALA A 82 -3.70 11.95 4.22
CA ALA A 82 -3.18 11.26 5.40
C ALA A 82 -3.91 11.70 6.67
N VAL A 83 -4.09 13.01 6.87
CA VAL A 83 -4.82 13.59 8.00
C VAL A 83 -6.29 13.13 7.99
N MET A 84 -6.95 13.17 6.83
CA MET A 84 -8.35 12.77 6.71
C MET A 84 -8.54 11.27 6.99
N SER A 85 -7.65 10.43 6.46
CA SER A 85 -7.65 8.99 6.70
C SER A 85 -7.36 8.68 8.17
N PHE A 86 -6.38 9.35 8.76
CA PHE A 86 -6.01 9.19 10.16
C PHE A 86 -7.16 9.59 11.10
N THR A 87 -7.82 10.70 10.81
CA THR A 87 -8.99 11.17 11.56
C THR A 87 -10.12 10.15 11.47
N SER A 88 -10.43 9.67 10.26
CA SER A 88 -11.45 8.63 10.03
C SER A 88 -11.17 7.35 10.81
N LEU A 89 -9.92 6.87 10.80
CA LEU A 89 -9.50 5.70 11.57
C LEU A 89 -9.60 5.93 13.08
N THR A 90 -9.20 7.10 13.57
CA THR A 90 -9.28 7.46 14.99
C THR A 90 -10.72 7.48 15.48
N ILE A 91 -11.66 7.97 14.66
CA ILE A 91 -13.09 7.95 14.95
C ILE A 91 -13.62 6.51 14.96
N ALA A 92 -13.25 5.70 13.97
CA ALA A 92 -13.67 4.30 13.90
C ALA A 92 -13.19 3.49 15.14
N ASP A 93 -11.96 3.75 15.59
CA ASP A 93 -11.39 3.12 16.79
C ASP A 93 -12.09 3.57 18.07
N ARG A 94 -12.52 4.85 18.15
CA ARG A 94 -13.31 5.37 19.28
C ARG A 94 -14.70 4.75 19.37
N ILE A 95 -15.32 4.42 18.23
CA ILE A 95 -16.68 3.86 18.16
C ILE A 95 -16.69 2.33 18.31
N ALA A 96 -15.53 1.67 18.18
CA ALA A 96 -15.43 0.22 18.29
C ALA A 96 -15.83 -0.27 19.70
N PRO A 97 -16.93 -1.06 19.84
CA PRO A 97 -17.38 -1.55 21.15
C PRO A 97 -16.40 -2.60 21.71
N GLU A 98 -16.07 -2.49 23.00
CA GLU A 98 -15.10 -3.33 23.69
C GLU A 98 -15.66 -4.70 24.13
N VAL A 99 -16.98 -4.84 24.20
CA VAL A 99 -17.65 -6.10 24.59
C VAL A 99 -18.24 -6.77 23.35
N ARG A 100 -17.58 -7.81 22.84
CA ARG A 100 -18.21 -8.80 21.94
C ARG A 100 -18.42 -10.08 22.74
N ILE A 101 -19.70 -10.46 22.89
CA ILE A 101 -20.12 -11.68 23.59
C ILE A 101 -19.53 -12.88 22.83
N ALA A 102 -18.69 -13.65 23.51
CA ALA A 102 -18.05 -14.84 22.95
C ALA A 102 -19.09 -15.93 22.70
N GLY A 103 -19.25 -16.33 21.45
CA GLY A 103 -20.11 -17.44 21.03
C GLY A 103 -19.29 -18.67 20.59
N PRO A 104 -19.87 -19.88 20.54
CA PRO A 104 -19.17 -21.13 20.16
C PRO A 104 -18.50 -21.13 18.77
N GLN A 105 -18.76 -20.12 17.95
CA GLN A 105 -18.23 -19.93 16.59
C GLN A 105 -16.87 -19.20 16.59
N ASP A 106 -16.42 -18.73 17.76
CA ASP A 106 -15.24 -17.89 17.90
C ASP A 106 -13.92 -18.65 17.84
N GLU A 107 -13.91 -19.99 17.94
CA GLU A 107 -12.66 -20.76 17.91
C GLU A 107 -11.94 -20.66 16.55
N VAL A 108 -12.72 -20.57 15.47
CA VAL A 108 -12.22 -20.33 14.10
C VAL A 108 -11.78 -18.87 13.93
N LEU A 109 -12.54 -17.93 14.50
CA LEU A 109 -12.21 -16.50 14.47
C LEU A 109 -10.97 -16.16 15.32
N ASP A 110 -10.75 -16.86 16.42
CA ASP A 110 -9.58 -16.74 17.30
C ASP A 110 -8.32 -17.23 16.62
N ARG A 111 -8.42 -18.24 15.75
CA ARG A 111 -7.28 -18.68 14.94
C ARG A 111 -6.88 -17.62 13.92
N VAL A 112 -7.85 -16.99 13.25
CA VAL A 112 -7.60 -15.87 12.33
C VAL A 112 -7.12 -14.63 13.08
N ARG A 113 -7.70 -14.33 14.24
CA ARG A 113 -7.34 -13.19 15.09
C ARG A 113 -5.95 -13.36 15.73
N ARG A 114 -5.48 -14.58 15.99
CA ARG A 114 -4.08 -14.85 16.36
C ARG A 114 -3.09 -14.48 15.24
N PHE A 115 -3.48 -14.62 13.97
CA PHE A 115 -2.64 -14.20 12.83
C PHE A 115 -2.76 -12.68 12.53
N VAL A 116 -3.90 -12.07 12.80
CA VAL A 116 -4.18 -10.64 12.46
C VAL A 116 -3.94 -9.69 13.63
N GLY A 117 -4.03 -10.18 14.87
CA GLY A 117 -4.00 -9.39 16.11
C GLY A 117 -2.68 -8.66 16.38
N ALA A 118 -1.57 -9.13 15.80
CA ALA A 118 -0.27 -8.50 15.94
C ALA A 118 -0.17 -7.11 15.28
N ARG A 119 -1.00 -6.80 14.27
CA ARG A 119 -0.95 -5.50 13.57
C ARG A 119 -1.83 -4.40 14.17
N ARG A 120 -2.74 -4.74 15.08
CA ARG A 120 -3.56 -3.73 15.79
C ARG A 120 -2.71 -2.87 16.74
N LYS A 121 -1.57 -3.40 17.21
CA LYS A 121 -0.56 -2.63 17.98
C LYS A 121 0.37 -1.78 17.09
N THR A 122 0.60 -2.15 15.84
CA THR A 122 1.44 -1.35 14.92
C THR A 122 0.77 -0.02 14.54
N LEU A 123 -0.57 0.00 14.47
CA LEU A 123 -1.35 1.24 14.34
C LEU A 123 -1.25 2.14 15.59
N ARG A 124 -1.06 1.55 16.78
CA ARG A 124 -0.79 2.30 18.03
C ARG A 124 0.63 2.89 18.09
N LEU A 125 1.61 2.22 17.47
CA LEU A 125 3.01 2.67 17.45
C LEU A 125 3.27 3.79 16.43
N GLY A 126 2.49 3.88 15.36
CA GLY A 126 2.56 5.00 14.41
C GLY A 126 1.97 6.31 14.93
N LEU A 127 1.38 6.32 16.14
CA LEU A 127 0.68 7.46 16.74
C LEU A 127 1.47 8.14 17.86
N CYS A 128 2.60 7.55 18.28
CA CYS A 128 3.47 8.08 19.34
C CYS A 128 4.90 8.43 18.85
N ALA A 129 5.12 8.49 17.53
CA ALA A 129 6.33 9.04 16.91
C ALA A 129 5.92 10.21 16.02
#